data_AF-A0A3D2IFC5-F1
#
_entry.id   AF-A0A3D2IFC5-F1
#
_cell.length_a   1.000
_cell.length_b   1.000
_cell.length_c   1.000
_cell.angle_alpha   90.00
_cell.angle_beta   90.00
_cell.angle_gamma   90.00
#
_symmetry.space_group_name_H-M   'P 1'
#
loop_
_entity.id
_entity.type
_entity.pdbx_description
1 polymer ?
#
loop_
_entity_poly.entity_id
_entity_poly.type
_entity_poly.pdbx_seq_one_letter_code
_entity_poly.pdbx_strand_id
1 'polypeptide(L)' 'MYKDIERFSELSDGLLVRHPNHPNVLGDARYSMLPTTTSPLWGITIDTTKADHHVNFDSFRDASLETRTKFLDMILGRMD' A
#
# COMPACT_ATOMS: atom_id res chain seq x y z
N MET A 1 -10.23 -15.71 0.86
CA MET A 1 -9.03 -15.14 1.50
C MET A 1 -7.71 -15.76 1.05
N TYR A 2 -7.35 -17.00 1.39
CA TYR A 2 -5.99 -17.56 1.12
C TYR A 2 -5.55 -17.40 -0.34
N LYS A 3 -6.39 -17.84 -1.29
CA LYS A 3 -6.14 -17.68 -2.74
C LYS A 3 -6.05 -16.22 -3.18
N ASP A 4 -6.77 -15.32 -2.51
CA ASP A 4 -6.70 -13.89 -2.83
C ASP A 4 -5.36 -13.29 -2.36
N ILE A 5 -4.85 -13.73 -1.21
CA ILE A 5 -3.53 -13.37 -0.69
C ILE A 5 -2.43 -13.91 -1.61
N GLU A 6 -2.50 -15.18 -2.03
CA GLU A 6 -1.54 -15.76 -2.99
C GLU A 6 -1.52 -14.97 -4.29
N ARG A 7 -2.69 -14.73 -4.89
CA ARG A 7 -2.80 -13.92 -6.10
C ARG A 7 -2.25 -12.51 -5.91
N PHE A 8 -2.53 -11.87 -4.77
CA PHE A 8 -2.00 -10.53 -4.49
C PHE A 8 -0.48 -10.54 -4.32
N SER A 9 0.08 -11.58 -3.69
CA SER A 9 1.52 -11.81 -3.58
C SER A 9 2.17 -11.94 -4.95
N GLU A 10 1.63 -12.79 -5.83
CA GLU A 10 2.12 -12.95 -7.21
C GLU A 10 2.09 -11.64 -7.99
N LEU A 11 0.98 -10.89 -7.92
CA LEU A 11 0.86 -9.58 -8.57
C LEU A 11 1.83 -8.54 -8.02
N SER A 12 2.26 -8.69 -6.77
CA SER A 12 3.21 -7.82 -6.07
C SER A 12 4.66 -8.28 -6.22
N ASP A 13 4.96 -9.28 -7.06
CA ASP A 13 6.26 -9.97 -7.13
C ASP A 13 6.79 -10.46 -5.77
N GLY A 14 5.87 -10.82 -4.85
CA GLY A 14 6.19 -11.21 -3.48
C GLY A 14 6.60 -10.06 -2.56
N LEU A 15 6.65 -8.82 -3.04
CA LEU A 15 7.02 -7.62 -2.28
C LEU A 15 5.81 -7.08 -1.50
N LEU A 16 5.39 -7.85 -0.50
CA LEU A 16 4.29 -7.49 0.38
C LEU A 16 4.75 -6.61 1.53
N VAL A 17 3.96 -5.57 1.84
CA VAL A 17 4.18 -4.71 3.00
C VAL A 17 2.90 -4.52 3.79
N ARG A 18 3.00 -4.41 5.11
CA ARG A 18 1.86 -4.03 5.95
C ARG A 18 1.70 -2.52 5.89
N HIS A 19 0.47 -2.04 5.63
CA HIS A 19 0.20 -0.61 5.62
C HIS A 19 0.47 -0.01 7.01
N PRO A 20 1.29 1.06 7.16
CA PRO A 20 1.71 1.58 8.46
C PRO A 20 0.55 2.08 9.33
N ASN A 21 -0.46 2.69 8.71
CA ASN A 21 -1.66 3.20 9.41
C ASN A 21 -2.86 2.24 9.41
N HIS A 22 -2.78 1.12 8.68
CA HIS A 22 -3.87 0.15 8.55
C HIS A 22 -3.31 -1.26 8.74
N PRO A 23 -3.14 -1.72 9.99
CA PRO A 23 -2.36 -2.93 10.29
C PRO A 23 -2.94 -4.20 9.67
N ASN A 24 -4.23 -4.24 9.32
CA ASN A 24 -4.84 -5.40 8.66
C ASN A 24 -4.72 -5.36 7.14
N VAL A 25 -4.02 -4.38 6.57
CA VAL A 25 -3.86 -4.23 5.12
C VAL A 25 -2.49 -4.72 4.69
N LEU A 26 -2.49 -5.62 3.71
CA LEU A 26 -1.31 -5.98 2.92
C LEU A 26 -1.33 -5.18 1.61
N GLY A 27 -0.26 -4.48 1.32
CA GLY A 27 -0.08 -3.73 0.08
C GLY A 27 1.16 -4.15 -0.69
N ASP A 28 1.31 -3.56 -1.87
CA ASP A 28 2.47 -3.76 -2.74
C ASP A 28 3.54 -2.72 -2.41
N ALA A 29 4.72 -3.17 -1.97
CA ALA A 29 5.80 -2.31 -1.53
C ALA A 29 6.42 -1.47 -2.66
N ARG A 30 6.21 -1.85 -3.92
CA ARG A 30 6.77 -1.16 -5.08
C ARG A 30 6.11 0.20 -5.33
N TYR A 31 4.90 0.42 -4.82
CA TYR A 31 4.08 1.56 -5.17
C TYR A 31 3.65 2.35 -3.93
N SER A 32 4.21 3.54 -3.77
CA SER A 32 3.84 4.53 -2.76
C SER A 32 3.72 5.92 -3.40
N MET A 33 2.97 6.81 -2.76
CA MET A 33 2.90 8.23 -3.16
C MET A 33 4.23 8.95 -2.94
N LEU A 34 5.03 8.49 -1.97
CA LEU A 34 6.36 9.01 -1.68
C LEU A 34 7.36 7.85 -1.77
N PRO A 35 8.48 8.01 -2.50
CA PRO A 35 9.48 6.94 -2.66
C PRO A 35 10.19 6.58 -1.34
N THR A 36 10.07 7.43 -0.31
CA THR A 36 10.69 7.25 1.00
C THR A 36 9.77 6.57 2.02
N THR A 37 8.56 6.13 1.63
CA THR A 37 7.59 5.52 2.55
C THR A 37 7.12 4.16 2.08
N THR A 38 6.68 3.34 3.03
CA THR A 38 6.07 2.04 2.78
C THR A 38 4.54 2.09 2.82
N SER A 39 3.95 3.26 2.57
CA SER A 39 2.49 3.44 2.50
C SER A 39 2.00 3.07 1.10
N PRO A 40 1.41 1.88 0.90
CA PRO A 40 1.10 1.39 -0.43
C PRO A 40 -0.04 2.19 -1.08
N LEU A 41 -0.03 2.33 -2.40
CA LEU A 41 -1.13 3.00 -3.12
C LEU A 41 -2.45 2.21 -3.06
N TRP A 42 -2.37 0.89 -2.93
CA TRP A 42 -3.50 -0.04 -2.85
C TRP A 42 -3.12 -1.25 -1.99
N GLY A 43 -4.13 -1.98 -1.54
CA GLY A 43 -3.90 -3.20 -0.78
C GLY A 43 -5.16 -4.01 -0.60
N ILE A 44 -5.00 -5.16 0.05
CA ILE A 44 -6.08 -6.04 0.47
C ILE A 44 -6.26 -6.02 1.98
N THR A 45 -7.50 -5.93 2.44
CA THR A 45 -7.84 -5.96 3.87
C THR A 45 -8.04 -7.40 4.33
N ILE A 46 -7.25 -7.83 5.32
CA ILE A 46 -7.26 -9.18 5.88
C ILE A 46 -8.16 -9.21 7.13
N ASP A 47 -9.18 -10.07 7.11
CA ASP A 47 -10.04 -10.37 8.25
C ASP A 47 -10.03 -11.88 8.52
N THR A 48 -9.22 -12.30 9.49
CA THR A 48 -9.10 -13.72 9.85
C THR A 48 -10.34 -14.28 10.54
N THR A 49 -11.27 -13.43 10.98
CA THR A 49 -12.55 -13.89 11.54
C THR A 49 -13.54 -14.34 10.47
N LYS A 50 -13.25 -14.03 9.19
CA LYS A 50 -14.07 -14.37 8.01
C LYS A 50 -13.21 -14.97 6.90
N ALA A 51 -12.44 -16.00 7.23
CA ALA A 51 -11.43 -16.57 6.32
C ALA A 51 -12.00 -17.17 5.02
N ASP A 52 -13.29 -17.52 5.04
CA ASP A 52 -14.12 -18.00 3.93
C ASP A 52 -14.61 -16.88 2.99
N HIS A 53 -14.49 -15.61 3.39
CA HIS A 53 -14.83 -14.47 2.54
C HIS A 53 -13.65 -14.06 1.64
N HIS A 54 -13.97 -13.39 0.52
CA HIS A 54 -12.96 -12.69 -0.29
C HIS A 54 -12.47 -11.43 0.44
N VAL A 55 -11.20 -11.11 0.25
CA VAL A 55 -10.60 -9.86 0.76
C VAL A 55 -11.16 -8.67 0.00
N ASN A 56 -11.28 -7.52 0.67
CA ASN A 56 -11.55 -6.25 0.00
C ASN A 56 -10.26 -5.72 -0.60
N PHE A 57 -10.33 -5.23 -1.84
CA PHE A 57 -9.24 -4.48 -2.48
C PHE A 57 -9.57 -3.00 -2.40
N ASP A 58 -8.70 -2.24 -1.74
CA ASP A 58 -8.92 -0.83 -1.41
C ASP A 58 -7.75 0.04 -1.89
N SER A 59 -8.04 1.31 -2.14
CA SER A 59 -7.03 2.33 -2.46
C SER A 59 -6.68 3.12 -1.21
N PHE A 60 -5.39 3.32 -0.97
CA PHE A 60 -4.86 4.06 0.19
C PHE A 60 -4.03 5.29 -0.24
N ARG A 61 -4.26 5.76 -1.48
CA ARG A 61 -3.60 6.93 -2.04
C ARG A 61 -3.89 8.17 -1.20
N ASP A 62 -2.85 8.76 -0.61
CA ASP A 62 -2.92 10.12 -0.09
C ASP A 62 -2.41 11.11 -1.13
N ALA A 63 -3.34 11.80 -1.80
CA ALA A 63 -3.02 12.84 -2.74
C ALA A 63 -3.20 14.25 -2.14
N SER A 64 -3.04 14.38 -0.81
CA SER A 64 -3.05 15.66 -0.11
C SER A 64 -2.04 16.66 -0.68
N LEU A 65 -2.27 17.94 -0.44
CA LEU A 65 -1.33 19.00 -0.80
C LEU A 65 0.05 18.74 -0.17
N GLU A 66 0.07 18.31 1.10
CA GLU A 66 1.30 17.98 1.82
C GLU A 66 2.12 16.89 1.11
N THR A 67 1.48 15.76 0.78
CA THR A 67 2.15 14.65 0.09
C THR A 67 2.63 15.05 -1.30
N ARG A 68 1.85 15.83 -2.05
CA ARG A 68 2.25 16.33 -3.37
C ARG A 68 3.43 17.30 -3.29
N THR A 69 3.42 18.22 -2.32
CA THR A 69 4.52 19.16 -2.10
C THR A 69 5.80 18.40 -1.76
N LYS A 70 5.75 17.47 -0.80
CA LYS A 70 6.90 16.60 -0.46
C LYS A 70 7.45 15.86 -1.67
N PHE A 71 6.59 15.28 -2.50
CA PHE A 71 7.00 14.58 -3.71
C PHE A 71 7.69 15.51 -4.72
N LEU A 72 7.12 16.70 -4.95
CA LEU A 72 7.71 17.68 -5.86
C LEU A 72 9.03 18.23 -5.34
N ASP A 73 9.16 18.43 -4.02
CA ASP A 73 10.41 18.87 -3.41
C ASP A 73 11.52 17.82 -3.58
N MET A 74 11.20 16.52 -3.50
CA MET A 74 12.14 15.45 -3.83
C MET A 74 12.60 15.51 -5.30
N ILE A 75 11.68 15.70 -6.26
CA ILE A 75 12.03 15.82 -7.69
C ILE A 75 12.90 17.06 -7.95
N LEU A 76 12.58 18.17 -7.29
CA LEU A 76 13.24 19.47 -7.51
C LEU A 76 14.49 19.66 -6.66
N GLY A 77 14.84 18.69 -5.80
CA GLY A 77 16.01 18.76 -4.91
C GLY A 77 15.89 19.81 -3.80
N ARG A 78 14.66 20.13 -3.37
CA ARG A 78 14.36 21.10 -2.29
C ARG A 78 14.23 20.40 -0.94
N MET A 79 15.17 19.50 -0.64
CA MET A 79 15.22 18.84 0.65
C MET A 79 16.15 19.66 1.55
N ASP A 80 15.58 20.37 2.53
CA ASP A 80 16.35 20.99 3.62
C ASP A 80 17.09 19.93 4.45
#